data_AF-A0A7X7QY99-F1
#
_entry.id   AF-A0A7X7QY99-F1
#
_cell.length_a   1.000
_cell.length_b   1.000
_cell.length_c   1.000
_cell.angle_alpha   90.00
_cell.angle_beta   90.00
_cell.angle_gamma   90.00
#
_symmetry.space_group_name_H-M   'P 1'
#
loop_
_entity.id
_entity.type
_entity.pdbx_description
1 polymer ?
#
loop_
_entity_poly.entity_id
_entity_poly.type
_entity_poly.pdbx_seq_one_letter_code
_entity_poly.pdbx_strand_id
1 'polypeptide(L)'
;LTLGSRGALIVDRGGAQHVPARKVKAVDSTGAGDAFVGSLAYFLSRKSPLKEAVKRACAIATMSVLKPGTQTSFPSREEVKGLAR
;
A
#
# COMPACT_ATOMS: atom_id res chain seq x y z
N LEU A 1 -9.02 6.95 -1.11
CA LEU A 1 -8.21 7.91 -1.88
C LEU A 1 -6.73 7.69 -1.57
N THR A 2 -5.87 7.50 -2.57
CA THR A 2 -4.41 7.47 -2.36
C THR A 2 -3.86 8.90 -2.30
N LEU A 3 -2.85 9.13 -1.45
CA LEU A 3 -2.23 10.43 -1.20
C LEU A 3 -0.71 10.40 -1.47
N GLY A 4 -0.24 9.44 -2.25
CA GLY A 4 1.19 9.24 -2.55
C GLY A 4 2.00 8.96 -1.27
N SER A 5 3.11 9.67 -1.09
CA SER A 5 3.99 9.55 0.08
C SER A 5 3.31 9.91 1.41
N ARG A 6 2.12 10.52 1.38
CA ARG A 6 1.30 10.79 2.57
C ARG A 6 0.42 9.60 2.97
N GLY A 7 0.37 8.51 2.19
CA GLY A 7 -0.45 7.34 2.49
C GLY A 7 -1.82 7.37 1.81
N ALA A 8 -2.89 7.12 2.56
CA ALA A 8 -4.24 7.04 2.01
C ALA A 8 -5.29 7.61 2.95
N LEU A 9 -6.43 8.02 2.39
CA LEU A 9 -7.63 8.43 3.11
C LEU A 9 -8.74 7.40 2.87
N ILE A 10 -9.30 6.90 3.97
CA ILE A 10 -10.56 6.14 3.97
C ILE A 10 -11.68 7.15 4.20
N VAL A 11 -12.69 7.15 3.35
CA VAL A 11 -13.81 8.10 3.43
C VAL A 11 -15.11 7.30 3.40
N ASP A 12 -15.95 7.51 4.40
CA ASP A 12 -17.28 6.93 4.50
C ASP A 12 -18.28 7.95 5.08
N ARG A 13 -19.50 7.51 5.41
CA ARG A 13 -20.54 8.39 5.95
C ARG A 13 -20.19 9.00 7.32
N GLY A 14 -19.29 8.37 8.07
CA GLY A 14 -18.81 8.84 9.38
C GLY A 14 -17.63 9.81 9.29
N GLY A 15 -17.12 10.09 8.08
CA GLY A 15 -16.07 11.06 7.83
C GLY A 15 -14.85 10.45 7.16
N ALA A 16 -13.68 11.03 7.44
CA ALA A 16 -12.43 10.67 6.80
C ALA A 16 -11.38 10.21 7.82
N GLN A 17 -10.74 9.08 7.55
CA GLN A 17 -9.65 8.55 8.35
C GLN A 17 -8.37 8.49 7.54
N HIS A 18 -7.32 9.15 8.03
CA HIS A 18 -6.01 9.14 7.42
C HIS A 18 -5.19 7.92 7.85
N VAL A 19 -4.62 7.21 6.88
CA VAL A 19 -3.70 6.09 7.06
C VAL A 19 -2.33 6.52 6.51
N PRO A 20 -1.36 6.83 7.38
CA PRO A 20 -0.05 7.30 6.93
C PRO A 20 0.73 6.18 6.23
N ALA A 21 1.51 6.54 5.21
CA ALA A 21 2.54 5.68 4.66
C ALA A 21 3.87 5.88 5.40
N ARG A 22 4.74 4.87 5.34
CA ARG A 22 6.12 5.00 5.81
C ARG A 22 6.88 5.92 4.86
N LYS A 23 7.57 6.91 5.41
CA LYS A 23 8.47 7.77 4.60
C LYS A 23 9.68 6.96 4.17
N VAL A 24 9.97 6.99 2.87
CA VAL A 24 11.12 6.33 2.25
C VAL A 24 11.70 7.23 1.16
N LYS A 25 12.95 6.97 0.78
CA LYS A 25 13.55 7.55 -0.42
C LYS A 25 13.12 6.70 -1.63
N ALA A 26 12.14 7.18 -2.38
CA ALA A 26 11.66 6.49 -3.57
C ALA A 26 12.74 6.48 -4.67
N VAL A 27 12.86 5.34 -5.36
CA VAL A 27 13.69 5.16 -6.56
C VAL A 27 12.84 5.41 -7.80
N ASP A 28 11.65 4.82 -7.86
CA ASP A 28 10.70 4.94 -8.98
C ASP A 28 9.27 4.78 -8.43
N SER A 29 8.38 5.73 -8.70
CA SER A 29 6.99 5.65 -8.22
C SER A 29 6.03 4.93 -9.17
N THR A 30 6.51 4.52 -10.34
CA THR A 30 5.69 3.91 -11.38
C THR A 30 5.09 2.60 -10.87
N GLY A 31 3.77 2.43 -11.02
CA GLY A 31 3.06 1.24 -10.57
C GLY A 31 2.73 1.19 -9.07
N ALA A 32 3.08 2.20 -8.26
CA ALA A 32 2.75 2.22 -6.83
C ALA A 32 1.24 2.21 -6.57
N GLY A 33 0.45 2.86 -7.43
CA GLY A 33 -1.01 2.83 -7.39
C GLY A 33 -1.56 1.44 -7.68
N ASP A 34 -0.98 0.74 -8.66
CA ASP A 34 -1.36 -0.63 -9.04
C ASP A 34 -1.02 -1.63 -7.91
N ALA A 35 0.17 -1.50 -7.32
CA ALA A 35 0.57 -2.26 -6.14
C ALA A 35 -0.40 -2.03 -4.97
N PHE A 36 -0.82 -0.78 -4.75
CA PHE A 36 -1.81 -0.44 -3.73
C PHE A 36 -3.16 -1.11 -3.99
N VAL A 37 -3.75 -0.92 -5.19
CA VAL A 37 -5.11 -1.42 -5.48
C VAL A 37 -5.15 -2.95 -5.53
N GLY A 38 -4.14 -3.59 -6.11
CA GLY A 38 -4.03 -5.05 -6.13
C GLY A 38 -3.92 -5.63 -4.72
N SER A 39 -3.11 -5.00 -3.87
CA SER A 39 -2.99 -5.39 -2.46
C SER A 39 -4.29 -5.17 -1.68
N LEU A 40 -4.95 -4.03 -1.87
CA LEU A 40 -6.21 -3.71 -1.22
C LEU A 40 -7.28 -4.73 -1.61
N ALA A 41 -7.44 -5.01 -2.91
CA ALA A 41 -8.37 -6.00 -3.41
C ALA A 41 -8.08 -7.40 -2.83
N TYR A 42 -6.80 -7.79 -2.75
CA TYR A 42 -6.39 -9.04 -2.12
C TYR A 42 -6.87 -9.11 -0.66
N PHE A 43 -6.53 -8.13 0.19
CA PHE A 43 -6.90 -8.19 1.61
C PHE A 43 -8.41 -8.09 1.86
N LEU A 44 -9.13 -7.32 1.03
CA LEU A 44 -10.59 -7.25 1.10
C LEU A 44 -11.24 -8.58 0.70
N SER A 45 -10.74 -9.27 -0.34
CA SER A 45 -11.23 -10.61 -0.70
C SER A 45 -11.02 -11.65 0.41
N ARG A 46 -10.01 -11.42 1.27
CA ARG A 46 -9.74 -12.20 2.49
C ARG A 46 -10.53 -11.73 3.70
N LYS A 47 -11.51 -10.84 3.53
CA LYS A 47 -12.38 -10.28 4.58
C LYS A 47 -11.61 -9.54 5.68
N SER A 48 -10.45 -8.97 5.36
CA SER A 48 -9.71 -8.12 6.31
C SER A 48 -10.50 -6.83 6.59
N PRO A 49 -10.47 -6.28 7.82
CA PRO A 49 -11.04 -4.98 8.09
C PRO A 49 -10.46 -3.91 7.15
N LEU A 50 -11.30 -3.01 6.62
CA LEU A 50 -10.91 -2.04 5.60
C LEU A 50 -9.65 -1.23 6.01
N LYS A 51 -9.61 -0.77 7.26
CA LYS A 51 -8.46 -0.01 7.79
C LYS A 51 -7.15 -0.81 7.75
N GLU A 52 -7.21 -2.08 8.10
CA GLU A 52 -6.05 -2.98 8.07
C GLU A 52 -5.64 -3.33 6.63
N ALA A 53 -6.62 -3.56 5.75
CA ALA A 53 -6.38 -3.77 4.33
C ALA A 53 -5.67 -2.58 3.68
N VAL A 54 -6.13 -1.35 3.96
CA VAL A 54 -5.50 -0.11 3.48
C VAL A 54 -4.11 0.08 4.07
N LYS A 55 -3.91 -0.20 5.37
CA LYS A 55 -2.58 -0.12 6.01
C LYS A 55 -1.57 -1.04 5.31
N ARG A 56 -1.97 -2.28 5.01
CA ARG A 56 -1.12 -3.25 4.31
C ARG A 56 -0.88 -2.87 2.85
N ALA A 57 -1.91 -2.37 2.17
CA ALA A 57 -1.78 -1.86 0.80
C ALA A 57 -0.81 -0.68 0.71
N CYS A 58 -0.87 0.27 1.66
CA CYS A 58 0.11 1.35 1.79
C CYS A 58 1.53 0.82 1.98
N ALA A 59 1.72 -0.21 2.82
CA ALA A 59 3.04 -0.81 3.04
C ALA A 59 3.60 -1.45 1.77
N ILE A 60 2.80 -2.22 1.04
CA ILE A 60 3.22 -2.88 -0.21
C ILE A 60 3.52 -1.84 -1.30
N ALA A 61 2.67 -0.82 -1.45
CA ALA A 61 2.94 0.30 -2.36
C ALA A 61 4.25 1.02 -2.00
N THR A 62 4.52 1.23 -0.71
CA THR A 62 5.79 1.81 -0.24
C THR A 62 6.99 0.95 -0.62
N MET A 63 6.85 -0.38 -0.65
CA MET A 63 7.95 -1.27 -1.07
C MET A 63 8.16 -1.24 -2.59
N SER A 64 7.09 -1.15 -3.37
CA SER A 64 7.19 -1.08 -4.84
C SER A 64 8.06 0.10 -5.28
N VAL A 65 8.03 1.23 -4.56
CA VAL A 65 8.79 2.40 -4.96
C VAL A 65 10.29 2.34 -4.65
N LEU A 66 10.76 1.27 -4.00
CA LEU A 66 12.16 1.09 -3.61
C LEU A 66 13.01 0.44 -4.72
N LYS A 67 12.38 -0.01 -5.80
CA LYS A 67 13.04 -0.65 -6.96
C LYS A 67 12.52 -0.01 -8.25
N PRO A 68 13.32 0.04 -9.32
CA PRO A 68 12.86 0.53 -10.61
C PRO A 68 11.80 -0.38 -11.23
N GLY A 69 10.90 0.20 -12.01
CA GLY A 69 9.91 -0.51 -12.81
C GLY A 69 8.54 -0.66 -12.15
N THR A 70 7.61 -1.29 -12.89
CA THR A 70 6.19 -1.44 -12.54
C THR A 70 5.94 -2.76 -11.79
N GLN A 71 5.34 -3.76 -12.42
CA GLN A 71 5.05 -5.04 -11.78
C GLN A 71 6.31 -5.75 -11.27
N THR A 72 7.45 -5.54 -11.94
CA THR A 72 8.76 -6.09 -11.55
C THR A 72 9.26 -5.55 -10.22
N SER A 73 8.76 -4.39 -9.75
CA SER A 73 9.13 -3.80 -8.47
C SER A 73 8.26 -4.32 -7.31
N PHE A 74 7.20 -5.08 -7.59
CA PHE A 74 6.26 -5.52 -6.56
C PHE A 74 6.93 -6.55 -5.64
N PRO A 75 6.75 -6.42 -4.31
CA PRO A 75 7.39 -7.33 -3.37
C PRO A 75 6.76 -8.71 -3.41
N SER A 76 7.59 -9.73 -3.28
CA SER A 76 7.17 -11.10 -3.03
C SER A 76 6.55 -11.26 -1.64
N ARG A 77 5.83 -12.37 -1.43
CA ARG A 77 5.24 -12.69 -0.13
C ARG A 77 6.26 -12.74 1.01
N GLU A 78 7.48 -13.22 0.74
CA GLU A 78 8.54 -13.30 1.75
C GLU A 78 9.10 -11.93 2.11
N GLU A 79 9.28 -11.04 1.13
CA GLU A 79 9.68 -9.65 1.37
C GLU A 79 8.63 -8.91 2.22
N VAL A 80 7.33 -9.18 2.00
CA VAL A 80 6.25 -8.58 2.80
C VAL A 80 6.24 -9.11 4.24
N LYS A 81 6.47 -10.42 4.45
CA LYS A 81 6.52 -11.01 5.81
C LYS A 81 7.64 -10.42 6.66
N GLY A 82 8.79 -10.11 6.06
CA GLY A 82 9.93 -9.51 6.74
C GLY A 82 9.65 -8.14 7.37
N LEU A 83 8.53 -7.48 6.99
CA LEU A 83 8.17 -6.14 7.44
C LEU A 83 7.13 -6.12 8.58
N ALA A 84 6.54 -7.25 8.95
CA ALA A 84 5.45 -7.32 9.94
C ALA A 84 5.92 -7.17 11.41
N ARG A 85 7.05 -6.49 11.67
CA ARG A 85 7.57 -6.21 13.00
C ARG A 85 7.41 -4.73 13.34
#